data_AF-A0A075N1C1-F1
#
_entry.id   AF-A0A075N1C1-F1
#
_cell.length_a   1.000
_cell.length_b   1.000
_cell.length_c   1.000
_cell.angle_alpha   90.00
_cell.angle_beta   90.00
_cell.angle_gamma   90.00
#
_symmetry.space_group_name_H-M   'P 1'
#
loop_
_entity.id
_entity.type
_entity.pdbx_description
1 polymer ?
#
loop_
_entity_poly.entity_id
_entity_poly.type
_entity_poly.pdbx_seq_one_letter_code
_entity_poly.pdbx_strand_id
1 'polypeptide(L)'
;MAKLTIHRKGHTRKAYTAKRGGKTVKVGKSRVKPSTFKARDRGKKGRGPKIVPPLEEGALGGSGFFNRTNDEQERIVFERAKELGEKKVVGELRALQVFFKTTDPQKSKRALELSKKVAGSFKGKQKVEYPEGFGKSP
;
A
#
# COMPACT_ATOMS: atom_id res chain seq x y z
N MET A 1 -24.03 -5.11 -20.10
CA MET A 1 -24.06 -4.63 -18.69
C MET A 1 -25.45 -4.08 -18.40
N ALA A 2 -26.11 -4.56 -17.35
CA ALA A 2 -27.40 -4.02 -16.93
C ALA A 2 -27.28 -2.54 -16.52
N LYS A 3 -28.32 -1.74 -16.80
CA LYS A 3 -28.42 -0.34 -16.35
C LYS A 3 -29.35 -0.29 -15.14
N LEU A 4 -28.88 0.28 -14.04
CA LEU A 4 -29.67 0.50 -12.83
C LEU A 4 -30.40 1.84 -12.93
N THR A 5 -31.69 1.85 -12.61
CA THR A 5 -32.47 3.08 -12.43
C THR A 5 -32.30 3.54 -10.98
N ILE A 6 -31.67 4.70 -10.78
CA ILE A 6 -31.38 5.24 -9.44
C ILE A 6 -32.33 6.41 -9.17
N HIS A 7 -33.11 6.28 -8.09
CA HIS A 7 -33.95 7.35 -7.57
C HIS A 7 -33.20 8.11 -6.45
N ARG A 8 -32.66 9.28 -6.77
CA ARG A 8 -31.94 10.11 -5.80
C ARG A 8 -32.90 11.06 -5.11
N LYS A 9 -33.04 10.93 -3.79
CA LYS A 9 -33.77 11.89 -2.94
C LYS A 9 -33.09 13.27 -2.99
N GLY A 10 -33.89 14.33 -2.97
CA GLY A 10 -33.38 15.69 -2.85
C GLY A 10 -32.76 15.91 -1.47
N HIS A 11 -31.72 16.73 -1.39
CA HIS A 11 -31.06 17.05 -0.13
C HIS A 11 -30.44 18.46 -0.16
N THR A 12 -30.18 19.01 1.02
CA THR A 12 -29.50 20.31 1.15
C THR A 12 -27.99 20.07 1.12
N ARG A 13 -27.32 20.62 0.10
CA ARG A 13 -25.87 20.50 -0.06
C ARG A 13 -25.19 21.68 0.63
N LYS A 14 -24.12 21.39 1.40
CA LYS A 14 -23.24 22.40 2.01
C LYS A 14 -22.49 23.21 0.95
N ALA A 15 -22.04 24.41 1.30
CA ALA A 15 -21.16 25.18 0.43
C ALA A 15 -19.83 24.43 0.21
N TYR A 16 -19.29 24.51 -0.99
CA TYR A 16 -18.01 23.89 -1.34
C TYR A 16 -17.34 24.64 -2.49
N THR A 17 -16.05 24.38 -2.66
CA THR A 17 -15.26 24.97 -3.74
C THR A 17 -14.99 23.90 -4.79
N ALA A 18 -15.21 24.21 -6.07
CA ALA A 18 -14.99 23.29 -7.18
C ALA A 18 -14.16 23.94 -8.28
N LYS A 19 -13.32 23.16 -8.97
CA LYS A 19 -12.67 23.64 -10.20
C LYS A 19 -13.56 23.36 -11.41
N ARG A 20 -13.86 24.40 -12.19
CA ARG A 20 -14.58 24.30 -13.47
C ARG A 20 -13.84 25.14 -14.52
N GLY A 21 -13.42 24.51 -15.61
CA GLY A 21 -12.68 25.18 -16.69
C GLY A 21 -11.39 25.86 -16.20
N GLY A 22 -10.62 25.19 -15.31
CA GLY A 22 -9.38 25.73 -14.76
C GLY A 22 -9.56 26.79 -13.64
N LYS A 23 -10.74 27.38 -13.48
CA LYS A 23 -11.04 28.38 -12.43
C LYS A 23 -11.65 27.73 -11.20
N THR A 24 -11.30 28.29 -10.03
CA THR A 24 -11.84 27.88 -8.74
C THR A 24 -13.16 28.63 -8.49
N VAL A 25 -14.27 27.90 -8.45
CA VAL A 25 -15.63 28.44 -8.26
C VAL A 25 -16.14 28.07 -6.86
N LYS A 26 -16.56 29.07 -6.09
CA LYS A 26 -17.25 28.86 -4.80
C LYS A 26 -18.73 28.61 -5.06
N VAL A 27 -19.22 27.45 -4.64
CA VAL A 27 -20.61 27.05 -4.78
C VAL A 27 -21.31 27.20 -3.43
N GLY A 28 -22.31 28.07 -3.38
CA GLY A 28 -23.10 28.32 -2.17
C GLY A 28 -23.96 27.13 -1.75
N LYS A 29 -24.40 27.16 -0.48
CA LYS A 29 -25.38 26.20 0.06
C LYS A 29 -26.65 26.27 -0.77
N SER A 30 -27.10 25.12 -1.27
CA SER A 30 -28.24 25.05 -2.19
C SER A 30 -28.95 23.70 -2.06
N ARG A 31 -30.26 23.69 -2.31
CA ARG A 31 -31.06 22.46 -2.32
C ARG A 31 -30.89 21.76 -3.66
N VAL A 32 -30.43 20.51 -3.63
CA VAL A 32 -30.38 19.63 -4.81
C VAL A 32 -31.73 18.97 -4.97
N LYS A 33 -32.39 19.20 -6.11
CA LYS A 33 -33.70 18.59 -6.42
C LYS A 33 -33.58 17.06 -6.55
N PRO A 34 -34.64 16.32 -6.17
CA PRO A 34 -34.71 14.89 -6.44
C PRO A 34 -34.62 14.64 -7.95
N SER A 35 -34.01 13.53 -8.33
CA SER A 35 -33.79 13.21 -9.75
C SER A 35 -33.65 11.70 -9.94
N THR A 36 -34.19 11.20 -11.05
CA THR A 36 -34.01 9.81 -11.47
C THR A 36 -33.01 9.78 -12.64
N PHE A 37 -32.02 8.89 -12.57
CA PHE A 37 -31.06 8.72 -13.67
C PHE A 37 -30.64 7.26 -13.81
N LYS A 38 -30.19 6.89 -15.02
CA LYS A 38 -29.69 5.55 -15.33
C LYS A 38 -28.18 5.53 -15.19
N ALA A 39 -27.64 4.60 -14.42
CA ALA A 39 -26.21 4.37 -14.30
C ALA A 39 -25.86 2.94 -14.73
N ARG A 40 -24.64 2.73 -15.22
CA ARG A 40 -24.12 1.37 -15.42
C ARG A 40 -23.98 0.69 -14.07
N ASP A 41 -24.43 -0.55 -13.96
CA ASP A 41 -24.17 -1.35 -12.77
C ASP A 41 -22.66 -1.55 -12.60
N ARG A 42 -22.13 -1.20 -11.43
CA ARG A 42 -20.72 -1.33 -11.06
C ARG A 42 -20.44 -2.57 -10.20
N GLY A 43 -21.45 -3.42 -9.99
CA GLY A 43 -21.35 -4.61 -9.16
C GLY A 43 -21.53 -4.32 -7.67
N LYS A 44 -21.23 -5.34 -6.84
CA LYS A 44 -21.37 -5.27 -5.38
C LYS A 44 -20.55 -4.12 -4.79
N LYS A 45 -21.11 -3.42 -3.80
CA LYS A 45 -20.47 -2.31 -3.09
C LYS A 45 -19.20 -2.78 -2.37
N GLY A 46 -18.04 -2.30 -2.79
CA GLY A 46 -16.74 -2.57 -2.14
C GLY A 46 -15.55 -2.40 -3.09
N ARG A 47 -14.33 -2.34 -2.55
CA ARG A 47 -13.16 -2.80 -3.32
C ARG A 47 -13.34 -4.32 -3.41
N GLY A 48 -13.23 -4.91 -4.60
CA GLY A 48 -13.32 -6.37 -4.76
C GLY A 48 -12.36 -7.11 -3.81
N PRO A 49 -12.39 -8.45 -3.78
CA PRO A 49 -11.45 -9.21 -2.94
C PRO A 49 -10.04 -8.67 -3.16
N LYS A 50 -9.36 -8.30 -2.08
CA LYS A 50 -7.97 -7.84 -2.14
C LYS A 50 -7.13 -9.07 -2.42
N ILE A 51 -7.02 -9.42 -3.70
CA ILE A 51 -6.19 -10.52 -4.17
C ILE A 51 -4.75 -10.03 -4.02
N VAL A 52 -4.17 -10.27 -2.85
CA VAL A 52 -2.72 -10.31 -2.74
C VAL A 52 -2.35 -11.59 -3.50
N PRO A 53 -1.58 -11.51 -4.61
CA PRO A 53 -1.12 -12.72 -5.28
C PRO A 53 -0.43 -13.61 -4.24
N PRO A 54 -0.68 -14.93 -4.26
CA PRO A 54 -0.03 -15.83 -3.32
C PRO A 54 1.48 -15.62 -3.43
N LEU A 55 2.11 -15.29 -2.31
CA LEU A 55 3.56 -15.17 -2.26
C LEU A 55 4.11 -16.58 -2.38
N GLU A 56 4.91 -16.82 -3.42
CA GLU A 56 5.61 -18.09 -3.57
C GLU A 56 6.55 -18.32 -2.38
N GLU A 57 6.68 -19.58 -1.95
CA GLU A 57 7.63 -19.94 -0.91
C GLU A 57 9.05 -19.49 -1.32
N GLY A 58 9.69 -18.70 -0.46
CA GLY A 58 11.04 -18.19 -0.73
C GLY A 58 11.12 -16.87 -1.50
N ALA A 59 9.99 -16.21 -1.79
CA ALA A 59 9.93 -14.88 -2.41
C ALA A 59 10.56 -13.73 -1.59
N LEU A 60 11.32 -14.01 -0.53
CA LEU A 60 12.09 -13.01 0.21
C LEU A 60 13.47 -13.50 0.68
N GLY A 61 13.97 -14.59 0.09
CA GLY A 61 15.30 -15.13 0.44
C GLY A 61 15.44 -16.66 0.46
N GLY A 62 14.46 -17.39 -0.09
CA GLY A 62 14.40 -18.85 -0.02
C GLY A 62 13.60 -19.38 1.17
N SER A 63 13.44 -20.70 1.22
CA SER A 63 12.77 -21.42 2.32
C SER A 63 13.44 -21.12 3.66
N GLY A 64 12.64 -20.93 4.71
CA GLY A 64 13.16 -20.70 6.06
C GLY A 64 13.74 -19.31 6.32
N PHE A 65 13.38 -18.30 5.52
CA PHE A 65 13.85 -16.91 5.71
C PHE A 65 13.76 -16.43 7.18
N PHE A 66 12.64 -16.65 7.85
CA PHE A 66 12.45 -16.25 9.25
C PHE A 66 13.15 -17.16 10.29
N ASN A 67 13.72 -18.28 9.86
CA ASN A 67 14.48 -19.18 10.73
C ASN A 67 15.97 -18.84 10.74
N ARG A 68 16.43 -17.97 9.82
CA ARG A 68 17.80 -17.44 9.77
C ARG A 68 18.04 -16.42 10.87
N THR A 69 19.30 -16.12 11.15
CA THR A 69 19.66 -15.09 12.11
C THR A 69 19.19 -13.70 11.63
N ASN A 70 19.02 -12.76 12.56
CA ASN A 70 18.55 -11.42 12.22
C ASN A 70 19.47 -10.69 11.24
N ASP A 71 20.79 -10.89 11.38
CA ASP A 71 21.79 -10.25 10.52
C ASP A 71 21.79 -10.84 9.12
N GLU A 72 21.61 -12.15 8.99
CA GLU A 72 21.44 -12.82 7.70
C GLU A 72 20.18 -12.31 6.99
N GLN A 73 19.05 -12.23 7.70
CA GLN A 73 17.80 -11.71 7.14
C GLN A 73 17.98 -10.30 6.58
N GLU A 74 18.72 -9.44 7.28
CA GLU A 74 19.03 -8.10 6.81
C GLU A 74 19.88 -8.12 5.54
N ARG A 75 20.99 -8.89 5.52
CA ARG A 75 21.85 -9.04 4.33
C ARG A 75 21.07 -9.44 3.10
N ILE A 76 20.28 -10.49 3.21
CA ILE A 76 19.47 -11.03 2.10
C ILE A 76 18.48 -9.98 1.58
N VAL A 77 17.80 -9.28 2.48
CA VAL A 77 16.81 -8.28 2.12
C VAL A 77 17.47 -7.09 1.42
N PHE A 78 18.65 -6.66 1.86
CA PHE A 78 19.40 -5.56 1.24
C PHE A 78 20.00 -5.97 -0.12
N GLU A 79 20.50 -7.18 -0.27
CA GLU A 79 20.96 -7.73 -1.55
C GLU A 79 19.80 -7.83 -2.54
N ARG A 80 18.66 -8.38 -2.12
CA ARG A 80 17.45 -8.44 -2.95
C ARG A 80 16.94 -7.05 -3.32
N ALA A 81 17.05 -6.08 -2.42
CA ALA A 81 16.68 -4.69 -2.71
C ALA A 81 17.63 -4.04 -3.73
N LYS A 82 18.91 -4.43 -3.77
CA LYS A 82 19.86 -4.02 -4.83
C LYS A 82 19.47 -4.59 -6.19
N GLU A 83 19.04 -5.84 -6.25
CA GLU A 83 18.72 -6.54 -7.50
C GLU A 83 17.35 -6.14 -8.06
N LEU A 84 16.31 -6.15 -7.23
CA LEU A 84 14.90 -6.00 -7.65
C LEU A 84 14.34 -4.59 -7.43
N GLY A 85 15.02 -3.77 -6.63
CA GLY A 85 14.61 -2.42 -6.25
C GLY A 85 13.82 -2.34 -4.95
N GLU A 86 14.04 -1.24 -4.22
CA GLU A 86 13.46 -0.94 -2.90
C GLU A 86 11.95 -1.18 -2.84
N LYS A 87 11.20 -0.54 -3.75
CA LYS A 87 9.73 -0.53 -3.73
C LYS A 87 9.15 -1.94 -3.82
N LYS A 88 9.80 -2.81 -4.60
CA LYS A 88 9.35 -4.19 -4.78
C LYS A 88 9.56 -4.99 -3.50
N VAL A 89 10.75 -4.92 -2.92
CA VAL A 89 11.09 -5.62 -1.67
C VAL A 89 10.26 -5.11 -0.48
N VAL A 90 10.05 -3.79 -0.38
CA VAL A 90 9.15 -3.22 0.64
C VAL A 90 7.72 -3.72 0.46
N GLY A 91 7.23 -3.83 -0.77
CA GLY A 91 5.92 -4.40 -1.08
C GLY A 91 5.80 -5.86 -0.63
N GLU A 92 6.81 -6.68 -0.93
CA GLU A 92 6.90 -8.09 -0.52
C GLU A 92 6.91 -8.22 1.02
N LEU A 93 7.73 -7.42 1.72
CA LEU A 93 7.81 -7.44 3.19
C LEU A 93 6.48 -7.00 3.84
N ARG A 94 5.78 -6.03 3.26
CA ARG A 94 4.46 -5.60 3.73
C ARG A 94 3.38 -6.65 3.50
N ALA A 95 3.48 -7.40 2.41
CA ALA A 95 2.58 -8.52 2.16
C ALA A 95 2.80 -9.64 3.20
N LEU A 96 4.06 -9.98 3.52
CA LEU A 96 4.38 -10.94 4.60
C LEU A 96 3.94 -10.45 5.98
N GLN A 97 4.11 -9.16 6.28
CA GLN A 97 3.61 -8.56 7.51
C GLN A 97 2.10 -8.83 7.66
N VAL A 98 1.32 -8.60 6.61
CA VAL A 98 -0.13 -8.83 6.64
C VAL A 98 -0.46 -10.32 6.74
N PHE A 99 0.27 -11.17 6.04
CA PHE A 99 0.06 -12.62 6.05
C PHE A 99 0.28 -13.21 7.44
N PHE A 100 1.41 -12.88 8.09
CA PHE A 100 1.75 -13.39 9.42
C PHE A 100 1.05 -12.65 10.56
N LYS A 101 0.28 -11.58 10.28
CA LYS A 101 -0.32 -10.74 11.33
C LYS A 101 -1.17 -11.53 12.32
N THR A 102 -1.84 -12.57 11.83
CA THR A 102 -2.76 -13.41 12.62
C THR A 102 -2.11 -14.70 13.07
N THR A 103 -1.28 -15.32 12.23
CA THR A 103 -0.73 -16.67 12.47
C THR A 103 0.59 -16.65 13.25
N ASP A 104 1.46 -15.67 13.00
CA ASP A 104 2.75 -15.53 13.67
C ASP A 104 3.10 -14.05 13.88
N PRO A 105 2.63 -13.45 14.99
CA PRO A 105 2.81 -12.03 15.26
C PRO A 105 4.29 -11.60 15.34
N GLN A 106 5.20 -12.51 15.71
CA GLN A 106 6.64 -12.22 15.79
C GLN A 106 7.23 -12.05 14.39
N LYS A 107 6.95 -12.98 13.46
CA LYS A 107 7.37 -12.84 12.05
C LYS A 107 6.76 -11.61 11.39
N SER A 108 5.50 -11.29 11.70
CA SER A 108 4.87 -10.06 11.23
C SER A 108 5.61 -8.79 11.70
N LYS A 109 5.97 -8.73 13.00
CA LYS A 109 6.75 -7.61 13.54
C LYS A 109 8.13 -7.51 12.87
N ARG A 110 8.79 -8.65 12.65
CA ARG A 110 10.10 -8.68 11.99
C ARG A 110 10.04 -8.21 10.53
N ALA A 111 9.06 -8.67 9.77
CA ALA A 111 8.83 -8.21 8.39
C ALA A 111 8.56 -6.70 8.33
N LEU A 112 7.81 -6.15 9.29
CA LEU A 112 7.59 -4.71 9.41
C LEU A 112 8.90 -3.97 9.71
N GLU A 113 9.73 -4.48 10.62
CA GLU A 113 11.02 -3.88 10.97
C GLU A 113 11.95 -3.84 9.76
N LEU A 114 12.13 -4.97 9.07
CA LEU A 114 12.91 -5.07 7.84
C LEU A 114 12.37 -4.08 6.78
N SER A 115 11.04 -3.98 6.63
CA SER A 115 10.45 -3.05 5.67
C SER A 115 10.81 -1.60 5.98
N LYS A 116 10.98 -1.23 7.25
CA LYS A 116 11.40 0.11 7.67
C LYS A 116 12.88 0.35 7.48
N LYS A 117 13.72 -0.68 7.68
CA LYS A 117 15.18 -0.59 7.43
C LYS A 117 15.47 -0.43 5.94
N VAL A 118 14.74 -1.14 5.09
CA VAL A 118 14.81 -0.98 3.63
C VAL A 118 14.17 0.32 3.18
N ALA A 119 13.00 0.67 3.72
CA ALA A 119 12.31 1.91 3.39
C ALA A 119 13.02 3.11 4.05
N GLY A 120 13.95 3.72 3.32
CA GLY A 120 14.74 4.85 3.82
C GLY A 120 16.23 4.72 3.60
N SER A 121 16.76 3.52 3.36
CA SER A 121 18.15 3.32 2.91
C SER A 121 18.41 3.84 1.48
N PHE A 122 17.35 4.26 0.77
CA PHE A 122 17.41 4.82 -0.60
C PHE A 122 16.97 6.29 -0.70
N LYS A 123 16.73 7.00 0.41
CA LYS A 123 16.23 8.39 0.34
C LYS A 123 17.29 9.31 -0.30
N GLY A 124 17.15 9.57 -1.60
CA GLY A 124 18.05 10.42 -2.39
C GLY A 124 19.14 9.70 -3.18
N LYS A 125 19.15 8.36 -3.26
CA LYS A 125 20.21 7.59 -3.96
C LYS A 125 19.61 6.55 -4.94
N GLN A 126 20.22 6.39 -6.12
CA GLN A 126 19.82 5.40 -7.14
C GLN A 126 20.33 3.97 -6.86
N LYS A 127 21.29 3.79 -5.94
CA LYS A 127 21.85 2.49 -5.51
C LYS A 127 21.88 2.37 -4.00
N VAL A 128 21.72 1.13 -3.50
CA VAL A 128 21.84 0.79 -2.08
C VAL A 128 23.29 0.82 -1.64
N GLU A 129 23.58 1.69 -0.70
CA GLU A 129 24.73 1.52 0.18
C GLU A 129 24.26 0.74 1.41
N TYR A 130 25.03 -0.28 1.77
CA TYR A 130 24.87 -0.93 3.06
C TYR A 130 25.10 0.18 4.11
N PRO A 131 24.24 0.36 5.14
CA PRO A 131 24.56 1.33 6.17
C PRO A 131 25.92 0.93 6.73
N GLU A 132 26.92 1.81 6.60
CA GLU A 132 28.12 1.71 7.41
C GLU A 132 27.59 1.63 8.84
N GLY A 133 27.76 0.47 9.47
CA GLY A 133 27.29 0.26 10.82
C GLY A 133 27.79 1.41 11.69
N PHE A 134 27.08 1.72 12.76
CA PHE A 134 27.61 2.56 13.83
C PHE A 134 28.82 1.81 14.45
N GLY A 135 29.94 1.80 13.75
CA GLY A 135 31.23 1.47 14.30
C GLY A 135 31.51 2.51 15.35
N LYS A 136 31.69 2.06 16.59
CA LYS A 136 32.34 2.88 17.60
C LYS A 136 33.69 3.27 17.03
N SER A 137 33.86 4.54 16.69
CA SER A 137 35.21 5.10 16.51
C SER A 137 35.97 4.91 17.83
N PRO A 138 37.25 4.49 17.80
CA PRO A 138 38.10 4.40 18.98
C PRO A 138 38.29 5.77 19.66
#